data_AF-A0A1V1UMH0-F1
#
_entry.id   AF-A0A1V1UMH0-F1
#
_cell.length_a   1.000
_cell.length_b   1.000
_cell.length_c   1.000
_cell.angle_alpha   90.00
_cell.angle_beta   90.00
_cell.angle_gamma   90.00
#
_symmetry.space_group_name_H-M   'P 1'
#
loop_
_entity.id
_entity.type
_entity.pdbx_description
1 polymer ?
#
loop_
_entity_poly.entity_id
_entity_poly.type
_entity_poly.pdbx_seq_one_letter_code
_entity_poly.pdbx_strand_id
1 'polypeptide(L)'
;MTRENLIRYISAFAEDADLPASDVLSMLRTFIAAADARVTTKASNDELMNVVREIGFQTRKSGASYIPLVAALRHFPSISESDFAA
;
A
#
# COMPACT_ATOMS: atom_id res chain seq x y z
N MET A 1 10.63 -12.04 3.90
CA MET A 1 9.20 -12.05 4.28
C MET A 1 8.47 -13.07 3.40
N THR A 2 7.49 -13.80 3.93
CA THR A 2 6.66 -14.77 3.18
C THR A 2 5.35 -14.12 2.73
N ARG A 3 4.65 -14.75 1.77
CA ARG A 3 3.30 -14.32 1.32
C ARG A 3 2.32 -14.20 2.50
N GLU A 4 2.27 -15.23 3.34
CA GLU A 4 1.39 -15.27 4.53
C GLU A 4 1.72 -14.17 5.54
N ASN A 5 3.01 -13.92 5.77
CA ASN A 5 3.43 -12.84 6.66
C ASN A 5 3.04 -11.46 6.10
N LEU A 6 3.10 -11.28 4.77
CA LEU A 6 2.68 -10.03 4.13
C LEU A 6 1.15 -9.83 4.25
N ILE A 7 0.35 -10.87 4.03
CA ILE A 7 -1.12 -10.81 4.22
C ILE A 7 -1.43 -10.41 5.66
N ARG A 8 -0.85 -11.12 6.64
CA ARG A 8 -1.02 -10.79 8.07
C ARG A 8 -0.63 -9.35 8.40
N TYR A 9 0.46 -8.86 7.81
CA TYR A 9 0.92 -7.50 8.08
C TYR A 9 -0.02 -6.45 7.48
N ILE A 10 -0.53 -6.69 6.26
CA ILE A 10 -1.52 -5.80 5.63
C ILE A 10 -2.82 -5.80 6.44
N SER A 11 -3.29 -6.96 6.92
CA SER A 11 -4.46 -7.04 7.81
C SER A 11 -4.25 -6.26 9.11
N ALA A 12 -3.13 -6.47 9.81
CA ALA A 12 -2.83 -5.75 11.05
C ALA A 12 -2.73 -4.24 10.83
N PHE A 13 -2.10 -3.82 9.72
CA PHE A 13 -2.05 -2.41 9.35
C PHE A 13 -3.44 -1.83 9.09
N ALA A 14 -4.32 -2.58 8.43
CA ALA A 14 -5.68 -2.19 8.15
C ALA A 14 -6.50 -2.03 9.43
N GLU A 15 -6.36 -2.96 10.38
CA GLU A 15 -6.95 -2.88 11.72
C GLU A 15 -6.46 -1.63 12.48
N ASP A 16 -5.15 -1.38 12.52
CA ASP A 16 -4.58 -0.19 13.18
C ASP A 16 -5.04 1.13 12.53
N ALA A 17 -5.28 1.11 11.22
CA ALA A 17 -5.73 2.26 10.45
C ALA A 17 -7.26 2.46 10.48
N ASP A 18 -8.01 1.52 11.05
CA ASP A 18 -9.49 1.45 10.98
C ASP A 18 -10.00 1.46 9.52
N LEU A 19 -9.38 0.63 8.67
CA LEU A 19 -9.68 0.49 7.26
C LEU A 19 -9.88 -0.98 6.86
N PRO A 20 -10.64 -1.25 5.78
CA PRO A 20 -10.64 -2.57 5.15
C PRO A 20 -9.26 -2.93 4.59
N ALA A 21 -8.83 -4.19 4.76
CA ALA A 21 -7.55 -4.66 4.20
C ALA A 21 -7.51 -4.59 2.66
N SER A 22 -8.66 -4.72 2.00
CA SER A 22 -8.83 -4.48 0.55
C SER A 22 -8.44 -3.06 0.16
N ASP A 23 -8.84 -2.07 0.95
CA ASP A 23 -8.61 -0.65 0.67
C ASP A 23 -7.13 -0.33 0.88
N VAL A 24 -6.51 -0.90 1.91
CA VAL A 24 -5.06 -0.82 2.13
C VAL A 24 -4.30 -1.45 0.95
N LEU A 25 -4.70 -2.64 0.50
CA LEU A 25 -4.07 -3.29 -0.65
C LEU A 25 -4.19 -2.42 -1.91
N SER A 26 -5.37 -1.86 -2.17
CA SER A 26 -5.64 -0.98 -3.30
C SER A 26 -4.76 0.28 -3.24
N MET A 27 -4.69 0.93 -2.08
CA MET A 27 -3.86 2.11 -1.84
C MET A 27 -2.37 1.82 -2.09
N LEU A 28 -1.85 0.69 -1.60
CA LEU A 28 -0.46 0.29 -1.81
C LEU A 28 -0.16 0.00 -3.30
N ARG A 29 -1.12 -0.59 -4.02
CA ARG A 29 -1.00 -0.85 -5.47
C ARG A 29 -1.02 0.45 -6.28
N THR A 30 -1.90 1.39 -5.92
CA THR A 30 -1.94 2.72 -6.54
C THR A 30 -0.62 3.45 -6.36
N PHE A 31 0.01 3.33 -5.18
CA PHE A 31 1.36 3.86 -4.97
C PHE A 31 2.41 3.18 -5.84
N ILE A 32 2.40 1.85 -5.94
CA ILE A 32 3.34 1.14 -6.82
C ILE A 32 3.17 1.63 -8.27
N ALA A 33 1.93 1.74 -8.75
CA ALA A 33 1.64 2.21 -10.10
C ALA A 33 2.11 3.67 -10.31
N ALA A 34 1.83 4.57 -9.37
CA ALA A 34 2.28 5.96 -9.45
C ALA A 34 3.80 6.11 -9.35
N ALA A 35 4.47 5.29 -8.54
CA ALA A 35 5.92 5.29 -8.37
C ALA A 35 6.65 4.68 -9.58
N ASP A 36 6.06 3.69 -10.23
CA ASP A 36 6.60 3.04 -11.43
C ASP A 36 6.28 3.83 -12.71
N ALA A 37 5.30 4.74 -12.66
CA ALA A 37 5.00 5.66 -13.75
C ALA A 37 6.17 6.63 -13.98
N ARG A 38 6.49 6.90 -15.26
CA ARG A 38 7.49 7.91 -15.59
C ARG A 38 6.97 9.30 -15.21
N VAL A 39 7.51 9.88 -14.13
CA VAL A 39 7.27 11.27 -13.74
C VAL A 39 7.88 12.20 -14.78
N THR A 40 7.09 12.56 -15.78
CA THR A 40 7.51 13.32 -16.97
C THR A 40 6.90 14.71 -17.01
N THR A 41 5.89 14.95 -16.17
CA THR A 41 5.19 16.23 -16.08
C THR A 41 4.97 16.62 -14.63
N LYS A 42 4.75 17.92 -14.38
CA LYS A 42 4.36 18.42 -13.06
C LYS A 42 3.09 17.73 -12.53
N ALA A 43 2.10 17.50 -13.39
CA ALA A 43 0.86 16.83 -13.01
C ALA A 43 1.10 15.40 -12.50
N SER A 44 1.92 14.60 -13.20
CA SER A 44 2.28 13.25 -12.74
C SER A 44 3.07 13.24 -11.42
N ASN A 45 3.88 14.28 -11.19
CA ASN A 45 4.59 14.43 -9.92
C ASN A 45 3.63 14.80 -8.77
N ASP A 46 2.69 15.70 -9.02
CA ASP A 46 1.69 16.11 -8.03
C ASP A 46 0.77 14.93 -7.65
N GLU A 47 0.40 14.08 -8.61
CA GLU A 47 -0.33 12.84 -8.37
C GLU A 47 0.45 11.88 -7.48
N LEU A 48 1.72 11.59 -7.80
CA LEU A 48 2.58 10.77 -6.95
C LEU A 48 2.68 11.34 -5.52
N MET A 49 2.89 12.65 -5.38
CA MET A 49 2.99 13.31 -4.08
C MET A 49 1.67 13.26 -3.31
N ASN A 50 0.51 13.30 -3.98
CA ASN A 50 -0.78 13.15 -3.33
C ASN A 50 -0.96 11.73 -2.77
N VAL A 51 -0.63 10.69 -3.55
CA VAL A 51 -0.69 9.29 -3.08
C VAL A 51 0.28 9.04 -1.92
N VAL A 52 1.51 9.59 -2.00
CA VAL A 52 2.49 9.53 -0.90
C VAL A 52 1.94 10.17 0.38
N ARG A 53 1.28 11.34 0.26
CA ARG A 53 0.70 12.04 1.42
C ARG A 53 -0.47 11.27 2.01
N GLU A 54 -1.35 10.73 1.18
CA GLU A 54 -2.50 9.95 1.61
C GLU A 54 -2.07 8.72 2.40
N ILE A 55 -1.14 7.94 1.84
CA ILE A 55 -0.56 6.80 2.55
C ILE A 55 0.13 7.25 3.82
N GLY A 56 0.96 8.29 3.75
CA GLY A 56 1.67 8.83 4.90
C GLY A 56 0.73 9.25 6.03
N PHE A 57 -0.45 9.81 5.71
CA PHE A 57 -1.46 10.18 6.70
C PHE A 57 -2.10 8.95 7.36
N GLN A 58 -2.46 7.94 6.57
CA GLN A 58 -3.04 6.69 7.07
C GLN A 58 -2.02 5.91 7.93
N THR A 59 -0.76 5.86 7.50
CA THR A 59 0.31 5.15 8.22
C THR A 59 0.79 5.88 9.47
N ARG A 60 0.59 7.21 9.54
CA ARG A 60 0.97 8.00 10.73
C ARG A 60 0.13 7.63 11.95
N LYS A 61 -1.12 7.20 11.75
CA LYS A 61 -1.98 6.71 12.84
C LYS A 61 -1.47 5.39 13.43
N SER A 62 -0.97 4.48 12.58
CA SER A 62 -0.46 3.18 13.02
C SER A 62 1.02 3.20 13.45
N GLY A 63 1.77 4.27 13.13
CA GLY A 63 3.23 4.33 13.38
C GLY A 63 4.04 3.35 12.50
N ALA A 64 3.38 2.64 11.59
CA ALA A 64 3.98 1.65 10.71
C ALA A 64 4.52 2.31 9.43
N SER A 65 5.59 1.74 8.87
CA SER A 65 6.11 2.16 7.57
C SER A 65 5.46 1.33 6.46
N TYR A 66 4.96 2.00 5.42
CA TYR A 66 4.41 1.35 4.23
C TYR A 66 5.48 0.92 3.22
N ILE A 67 6.70 1.45 3.32
CA ILE A 67 7.80 1.16 2.38
C ILE A 67 8.12 -0.35 2.33
N PRO A 68 8.24 -1.07 3.46
CA PRO A 68 8.42 -2.53 3.45
C PRO A 68 7.26 -3.28 2.79
N LEU A 69 6.02 -2.78 2.91
CA LEU A 69 4.84 -3.41 2.29
C LEU A 69 4.84 -3.24 0.78
N VAL A 70 5.17 -2.05 0.30
CA VAL A 70 5.31 -1.76 -1.13
C VAL A 70 6.38 -2.64 -1.77
N ALA A 71 7.57 -2.71 -1.15
CA ALA A 71 8.68 -3.53 -1.66
C ALA A 71 8.29 -5.01 -1.74
N ALA A 72 7.56 -5.51 -0.74
CA ALA A 72 7.16 -6.90 -0.71
C ALA A 72 6.00 -7.27 -1.62
N LEU A 73 5.03 -6.35 -1.81
CA LEU A 73 3.95 -6.55 -2.77
C LEU A 73 4.47 -6.73 -4.19
N ARG A 74 5.58 -6.06 -4.56
CA ARG A 74 6.27 -6.29 -5.84
C ARG A 74 6.81 -7.73 -5.99
N HIS A 75 7.14 -8.40 -4.89
CA HIS A 75 7.58 -9.80 -4.90
C HIS A 75 6.43 -10.81 -4.86
N PHE A 76 5.22 -10.39 -4.47
CA PHE A 76 4.03 -11.25 -4.37
C PHE A 76 2.83 -10.64 -5.11
N PRO A 77 2.91 -10.43 -6.45
CA PRO A 77 1.85 -9.78 -7.22
C PRO A 77 0.53 -10.57 -7.26
N SER A 78 0.56 -11.86 -6.88
CA SER A 78 -0.61 -12.74 -6.78
C SER A 78 -1.45 -12.53 -5.52
N ILE A 79 -1.04 -11.69 -4.56
CA ILE A 79 -1.89 -11.30 -3.43
C ILE A 79 -3.01 -10.41 -3.96
N SER A 80 -4.25 -10.75 -3.66
CA SER A 80 -5.48 -10.17 -4.19
C SER A 80 -6.47 -9.88 -3.06
N GLU A 81 -7.59 -9.22 -3.37
CA GLU A 81 -8.62 -8.91 -2.37
C GLU A 81 -9.21 -10.16 -1.70
N SER A 82 -9.33 -11.28 -2.44
CA SER A 82 -9.84 -12.54 -1.88
C SER A 82 -8.92 -13.16 -0.81
N ASP A 83 -7.65 -12.74 -0.74
CA ASP A 83 -6.75 -13.18 0.32
C ASP A 83 -7.08 -12.58 1.69
N PHE A 84 -7.97 -11.59 1.73
CA PHE A 84 -8.44 -10.91 2.94
C PHE A 84 -9.92 -11.18 3.25
N ALA A 85 -10.61 -11.94 2.40
CA ALA A 85 -11.98 -12.38 2.64
C ALA A 85 -11.97 -13.62 3.54
N ALA A 86 -11.93 -13.42 4.85
CA ALA A 86 -12.09 -14.46 5.87
C ALA A 86 -13.36 -14.22 6.69
#